data_AF-A0A7X6PE19-F1
#
_entry.id   AF-A0A7X6PE19-F1
#
_cell.length_a   1.000
_cell.length_b   1.000
_cell.length_c   1.000
_cell.angle_alpha   90.00
_cell.angle_beta   90.00
_cell.angle_gamma   90.00
#
_symmetry.space_group_name_H-M   'P 1'
#
loop_
_entity.id
_entity.type
_entity.pdbx_description
1 polymer ?
#
loop_
_entity_poly.entity_id
_entity_poly.type
_entity_poly.pdbx_seq_one_letter_code
_entity_poly.pdbx_strand_id
1 'polypeptide(L)'
;MTEEFKMAWRNLWRNRRRTLLTAASVSFGVFFALIMRSIQLGSYDHMINNFIGSFTGYLQVQHVKYQDNPMVDNSFIYDDSLVDAISSLDKVVSVSPHLESFTLASGGTQTKGVAVIAIDPDREKYFSDPEAKLVKYRINDESVRKIQEGNLVPEKVLTRIRKNLDRSYSSLSRLELELGLDDEEKTLFLPEILKHVEFANGYLSGEDEGVLVSDRLSDFLRIGIGDSVILMGQGYHGVSAAGIFPV
;
A
#
# COMPACT_ATOMS: atom_id res chain seq x y z
N MET A 1 9.57 49.30 -29.44
CA MET A 1 9.73 47.87 -29.12
C MET A 1 11.07 47.28 -29.54
N THR A 2 11.45 47.25 -30.83
CA THR A 2 12.70 46.59 -31.27
C THR A 2 13.98 47.25 -30.78
N GLU A 3 14.06 48.59 -30.80
CA GLU A 3 15.24 49.32 -30.31
C GLU A 3 15.38 49.27 -28.78
N GLU A 4 14.29 49.31 -28.03
CA GLU A 4 14.30 49.18 -26.56
C GLU A 4 14.77 47.78 -26.12
N PHE A 5 14.31 46.73 -26.81
CA PHE A 5 14.76 45.36 -26.54
C PHE A 5 16.26 45.18 -26.81
N LYS A 6 16.75 45.75 -27.91
CA LYS A 6 18.18 45.75 -28.28
C LYS A 6 19.04 46.49 -27.26
N MET A 7 18.55 47.61 -26.73
CA MET A 7 19.23 48.35 -25.65
C MET A 7 19.24 47.56 -24.33
N ALA A 8 18.12 46.93 -23.95
CA ALA A 8 18.02 46.12 -22.74
C ALA A 8 18.97 44.90 -22.77
N TRP A 9 19.04 44.17 -23.89
CA TRP A 9 19.92 43.01 -24.05
C TRP A 9 21.40 43.35 -23.90
N ARG A 10 21.85 44.44 -24.55
CA ARG A 10 23.23 44.93 -24.43
C ARG A 10 23.56 45.35 -22.98
N ASN A 11 22.58 45.91 -22.26
CA ASN A 11 22.75 46.30 -20.87
C ASN A 11 22.92 45.09 -19.93
N LEU A 12 22.13 44.03 -20.13
CA LEU A 12 22.25 42.78 -19.37
C LEU A 12 23.63 42.13 -19.54
N TRP A 13 24.17 42.15 -20.77
CA TRP A 13 25.47 41.57 -21.09
C TRP A 13 26.67 42.42 -20.65
N ARG A 14 26.45 43.72 -20.36
CA ARG A 14 27.50 44.63 -19.87
C ARG A 14 27.84 44.39 -18.40
N ASN A 15 26.86 44.04 -17.57
CA ASN A 15 27.03 43.78 -16.13
C ASN A 15 26.71 42.32 -15.77
N ARG A 16 27.44 41.38 -16.39
CA ARG A 16 27.13 39.92 -16.33
C ARG A 16 26.99 39.36 -14.92
N ARG A 17 27.83 39.78 -13.96
CA ARG A 17 27.77 39.28 -12.58
C ARG A 17 26.45 39.60 -11.88
N ARG A 18 26.00 40.86 -11.98
CA ARG A 18 24.74 41.31 -11.36
C ARG A 18 23.53 40.67 -12.03
N THR A 19 23.52 40.65 -13.36
CA THR A 19 22.47 39.97 -14.14
C THR A 19 22.36 38.50 -13.76
N LEU A 20 23.49 37.79 -13.63
CA LEU A 20 23.52 36.38 -13.26
C LEU A 20 22.95 36.16 -11.86
N LEU A 21 23.33 36.97 -10.86
CA LEU A 21 22.82 36.83 -9.49
C LEU A 21 21.30 37.01 -9.42
N THR A 22 20.75 38.03 -10.08
CA THR A 22 19.30 38.27 -10.11
C THR A 22 18.57 37.18 -10.89
N ALA A 23 19.08 36.80 -12.06
CA ALA A 23 18.49 35.74 -12.87
C ALA A 23 18.52 34.39 -12.14
N ALA A 24 19.62 34.07 -11.44
CA ALA A 24 19.77 32.86 -10.65
C ALA A 24 18.77 32.82 -9.50
N SER A 25 18.56 33.93 -8.77
CA SER A 25 17.57 33.98 -7.69
C SER A 25 16.14 33.73 -8.19
N VAL A 26 15.75 34.37 -9.30
CA VAL A 26 14.42 34.17 -9.90
C VAL A 26 14.29 32.73 -10.43
N SER A 27 15.31 32.25 -11.14
CA SER A 27 15.32 30.88 -11.69
C SER A 27 15.25 29.85 -10.59
N PHE A 28 15.95 30.06 -9.47
CA PHE A 28 15.92 29.18 -8.30
C PHE A 28 14.52 29.12 -7.69
N GLY A 29 13.87 30.27 -7.48
CA GLY A 29 12.50 30.32 -6.98
C GLY A 29 11.50 29.60 -7.90
N VAL A 30 11.57 29.87 -9.21
CA VAL A 30 10.71 29.23 -10.21
C VAL A 30 11.00 27.72 -10.31
N PHE A 31 12.27 27.31 -10.29
CA PHE A 31 12.67 25.91 -10.36
C PHE A 31 12.08 25.10 -9.21
N PHE A 32 12.24 25.56 -7.96
CA PHE A 32 11.67 24.87 -6.80
C PHE A 32 10.14 24.91 -6.81
N ALA A 33 9.52 26.03 -7.22
CA ALA A 33 8.08 26.12 -7.35
C ALA A 33 7.54 25.09 -8.38
N LEU A 34 8.22 24.92 -9.51
CA LEU A 34 7.86 23.93 -10.53
C LEU A 34 8.05 22.50 -10.02
N ILE A 35 9.17 22.19 -9.36
CA ILE A 35 9.40 20.86 -8.78
C ILE A 35 8.33 20.53 -7.74
N MET A 36 8.07 21.44 -6.79
CA MET A 36 7.02 21.25 -5.79
C MET A 36 5.66 21.03 -6.46
N ARG A 37 5.36 21.79 -7.52
CA ARG A 37 4.10 21.64 -8.26
C ARG A 37 4.01 20.29 -8.97
N SER A 38 5.09 19.83 -9.59
CA SER A 38 5.14 18.52 -10.25
C SER A 38 4.98 17.37 -9.26
N ILE A 39 5.67 17.42 -8.11
CA ILE A 39 5.53 16.41 -7.04
C ILE A 39 4.10 16.42 -6.51
N GLN A 40 3.50 17.59 -6.29
CA GLN A 40 2.12 17.70 -5.80
C GLN A 40 1.11 17.08 -6.77
N LEU A 41 1.17 17.44 -8.05
CA LEU A 41 0.26 16.89 -9.06
C LEU A 41 0.42 15.38 -9.22
N GLY A 42 1.66 14.90 -9.35
CA GLY A 42 1.92 13.46 -9.44
C GLY A 42 1.48 12.69 -8.19
N SER A 43 1.65 13.28 -7.00
CA SER A 43 1.19 12.66 -5.75
C SER A 43 -0.33 12.61 -5.65
N TYR A 44 -1.03 13.65 -6.10
CA TYR A 44 -2.50 13.66 -6.11
C TYR A 44 -3.07 12.65 -7.10
N ASP A 45 -2.55 12.60 -8.33
CA ASP A 45 -3.01 11.62 -9.32
C ASP A 45 -2.80 10.19 -8.80
N HIS A 46 -1.63 9.91 -8.21
CA HIS A 46 -1.33 8.62 -7.61
C HIS A 46 -2.23 8.31 -6.40
N MET A 47 -2.49 9.30 -5.54
CA MET A 47 -3.39 9.14 -4.38
C MET A 47 -4.83 8.86 -4.83
N ILE A 48 -5.34 9.59 -5.81
CA ILE A 48 -6.68 9.41 -6.36
C ILE A 48 -6.82 8.01 -6.96
N ASN A 49 -5.89 7.60 -7.82
CA ASN A 49 -5.92 6.28 -8.45
C ASN A 49 -5.83 5.16 -7.42
N ASN A 50 -4.99 5.31 -6.38
CA ASN A 50 -4.89 4.31 -5.32
C ASN A 50 -6.16 4.22 -4.47
N PHE A 51 -6.79 5.36 -4.17
CA PHE A 51 -8.00 5.39 -3.36
C PHE A 51 -9.18 4.76 -4.12
N ILE A 52 -9.36 5.13 -5.39
CA ILE A 52 -10.37 4.55 -6.29
C ILE A 52 -10.13 3.05 -6.45
N GLY A 53 -8.89 2.64 -6.73
CA GLY A 53 -8.55 1.24 -6.99
C GLY A 53 -8.40 0.37 -5.74
N SER A 54 -8.56 0.90 -4.52
CA SER A 54 -8.42 0.10 -3.29
C SER A 54 -9.58 0.22 -2.31
N PHE A 55 -10.45 1.22 -2.43
CA PHE A 55 -11.52 1.45 -1.45
C PHE A 55 -12.86 1.73 -2.13
N THR A 56 -13.04 2.91 -2.73
CA THR A 56 -14.38 3.35 -3.15
C THR A 56 -14.86 2.78 -4.48
N GLY A 57 -13.93 2.30 -5.30
CA GLY A 57 -14.20 2.13 -6.73
C GLY A 57 -14.46 3.46 -7.41
N TYR A 58 -14.91 3.37 -8.66
CA TYR A 58 -15.31 4.54 -9.45
C TYR A 58 -16.72 5.03 -9.07
N LEU A 59 -17.56 4.13 -8.56
CA LEU A 59 -18.92 4.40 -8.11
C LEU A 59 -19.22 3.54 -6.89
N GLN A 60 -19.79 4.16 -5.87
CA GLN A 60 -20.20 3.50 -4.63
C GLN A 60 -21.72 3.63 -4.47
N VAL A 61 -22.38 2.49 -4.24
CA VAL A 61 -23.79 2.46 -3.84
C VAL A 61 -23.82 2.32 -2.33
N GLN A 62 -24.46 3.28 -1.66
CA GLN A 62 -24.55 3.31 -0.19
C GLN A 62 -25.86 3.92 0.25
N HIS A 63 -26.25 3.67 1.50
CA HIS A 63 -27.40 4.32 2.11
C HIS A 63 -27.16 5.84 2.23
N VAL A 64 -28.22 6.64 2.08
CA VAL A 64 -28.14 8.11 2.07
C VAL A 64 -27.47 8.68 3.32
N LYS A 65 -27.65 8.04 4.48
CA LYS A 65 -27.05 8.46 5.77
C LYS A 65 -25.66 7.87 6.05
N TYR A 66 -25.18 6.94 5.23
CA TYR A 66 -23.91 6.24 5.50
C TYR A 66 -22.72 7.20 5.45
N GLN A 67 -22.74 8.17 4.53
CA GLN A 67 -21.67 9.16 4.38
C GLN A 67 -21.46 10.02 5.64
N ASP A 68 -22.55 10.41 6.31
CA ASP A 68 -22.48 11.20 7.54
C ASP A 68 -22.27 10.33 8.78
N ASN A 69 -22.74 9.08 8.74
CA ASN A 69 -22.67 8.13 9.85
C ASN A 69 -22.48 6.69 9.34
N PRO A 70 -21.23 6.18 9.23
CA PRO A 70 -20.91 4.85 8.72
C PRO A 70 -21.14 3.77 9.79
N MET A 71 -22.39 3.64 10.24
CA MET A 71 -22.83 2.57 11.12
C MET A 71 -23.49 1.46 10.30
N VAL A 72 -23.43 0.22 10.82
CA VAL A 72 -24.12 -0.94 10.22
C VAL A 72 -25.63 -0.69 10.08
N ASP A 73 -26.23 0.13 10.95
CA ASP A 73 -27.63 0.56 10.87
C ASP A 73 -27.94 1.40 9.62
N ASN A 74 -26.92 2.05 9.03
CA ASN A 74 -27.01 2.77 7.77
C ASN A 74 -26.47 1.91 6.61
N SER A 75 -26.57 0.59 6.71
CA SER A 75 -26.38 -0.31 5.57
C SER A 75 -27.65 -0.40 4.70
N PHE A 76 -27.62 -1.21 3.66
CA PHE A 76 -28.78 -1.53 2.84
C PHE A 76 -28.85 -3.04 2.59
N ILE A 77 -30.03 -3.53 2.22
CA ILE A 77 -30.21 -4.95 1.91
C ILE A 77 -29.49 -5.25 0.60
N TYR A 78 -28.52 -6.16 0.67
CA TYR A 78 -27.86 -6.72 -0.50
C TYR A 78 -28.81 -7.73 -1.16
N ASP A 79 -29.05 -7.55 -2.47
CA ASP A 79 -29.86 -8.44 -3.30
C ASP A 79 -29.11 -8.73 -4.60
N ASP A 80 -29.10 -9.98 -5.03
CA ASP A 80 -28.43 -10.40 -6.27
C ASP A 80 -29.04 -9.67 -7.48
N SER A 81 -30.35 -9.36 -7.44
CA SER A 81 -31.01 -8.60 -8.50
C SER A 81 -30.43 -7.19 -8.69
N LEU A 82 -29.98 -6.55 -7.60
CA LEU A 82 -29.33 -5.25 -7.64
C LEU A 82 -27.95 -5.36 -8.30
N VAL A 83 -27.19 -6.38 -7.93
CA VAL A 83 -25.87 -6.64 -8.51
C VAL A 83 -25.98 -6.94 -9.99
N ASP A 84 -26.93 -7.78 -10.39
CA ASP A 84 -27.17 -8.12 -11.80
C ASP A 84 -27.59 -6.88 -12.60
N ALA A 85 -28.46 -6.04 -12.04
CA ALA A 85 -28.87 -4.79 -12.67
C ALA A 85 -27.67 -3.84 -12.89
N ILE A 86 -26.79 -3.69 -11.89
CA ILE A 86 -25.58 -2.86 -12.01
C ILE A 86 -24.61 -3.48 -13.02
N SER A 87 -24.38 -4.79 -12.93
CA SER A 87 -23.44 -5.52 -13.79
C SER A 87 -23.88 -5.55 -15.26
N SER A 88 -25.17 -5.38 -15.54
CA SER A 88 -25.71 -5.31 -16.90
C SER A 88 -25.42 -4.01 -17.64
N LEU A 89 -24.95 -2.96 -16.94
CA LEU A 89 -24.66 -1.68 -17.55
C LEU A 89 -23.38 -1.72 -18.39
N ASP A 90 -23.44 -1.08 -19.56
CA ASP A 90 -22.26 -0.90 -20.42
C ASP A 90 -21.15 -0.18 -19.65
N LYS A 91 -19.95 -0.80 -19.60
CA LYS A 91 -18.72 -0.35 -18.92
C LYS A 91 -18.56 -0.69 -17.43
N VAL A 92 -19.49 -1.44 -16.83
CA VAL A 92 -19.23 -2.00 -15.48
C VAL A 92 -18.28 -3.20 -15.62
N VAL A 93 -17.12 -3.11 -14.98
CA VAL A 93 -16.08 -4.17 -15.02
C VAL A 93 -16.31 -5.20 -13.91
N SER A 94 -16.62 -4.73 -12.71
CA SER A 94 -16.84 -5.57 -11.53
C SER A 94 -17.72 -4.84 -10.51
N VAL A 95 -18.44 -5.62 -9.70
CA VAL A 95 -19.24 -5.14 -8.57
C VAL A 95 -18.88 -5.98 -7.35
N SER A 96 -18.14 -5.39 -6.40
CA SER A 96 -17.74 -6.05 -5.16
C SER A 96 -18.50 -5.46 -3.97
N PRO A 97 -19.18 -6.27 -3.14
CA PRO A 97 -19.80 -5.80 -1.91
C PRO A 97 -18.75 -5.63 -0.81
N HIS A 98 -18.82 -4.51 -0.08
CA HIS A 98 -18.01 -4.29 1.11
C HIS A 98 -18.87 -3.96 2.33
N LEU A 99 -18.47 -4.51 3.47
CA LEU A 99 -18.99 -4.08 4.77
C LEU A 99 -17.83 -3.60 5.63
N GLU A 100 -17.86 -2.33 6.01
CA GLU A 100 -16.81 -1.73 6.82
C GLU A 100 -17.27 -1.59 8.28
N SER A 101 -16.36 -1.87 9.21
CA SER A 101 -16.59 -1.68 10.64
C SER A 101 -15.28 -1.36 11.36
N PHE A 102 -15.38 -0.93 12.61
CA PHE A 102 -14.23 -0.65 13.47
C PHE A 102 -14.31 -1.51 14.72
N THR A 103 -13.23 -2.26 14.99
CA THR A 103 -13.14 -3.17 16.12
C THR A 103 -11.79 -3.03 16.82
N LEU A 104 -11.64 -3.65 17.98
CA LEU A 104 -10.35 -3.91 18.59
C LEU A 104 -9.88 -5.30 18.18
N ALA A 105 -8.75 -5.39 17.48
CA ALA A 105 -8.07 -6.65 17.23
C ALA A 105 -7.09 -6.94 18.36
N SER A 106 -7.11 -8.16 18.88
CA SER A 106 -6.27 -8.63 19.97
C SER A 106 -5.53 -9.91 19.60
N GLY A 107 -4.22 -9.91 19.83
CA GLY A 107 -3.31 -11.04 19.67
C GLY A 107 -2.47 -11.19 20.94
N GLY A 108 -2.70 -12.28 21.69
CA GLY A 108 -2.06 -12.49 22.98
C GLY A 108 -2.30 -11.34 23.96
N THR A 109 -1.25 -10.58 24.28
CA THR A 109 -1.32 -9.42 25.20
C THR A 109 -1.41 -8.07 24.49
N GLN A 110 -1.41 -8.04 23.15
CA GLN A 110 -1.44 -6.80 22.37
C GLN A 110 -2.84 -6.56 21.80
N THR A 111 -3.30 -5.31 21.85
CA THR A 111 -4.62 -4.92 21.33
C THR A 111 -4.51 -3.59 20.59
N LYS A 112 -5.19 -3.48 19.44
CA LYS A 112 -5.19 -2.28 18.61
C LYS A 112 -6.55 -2.04 17.97
N GLY A 113 -6.97 -0.78 17.85
CA GLY A 113 -8.11 -0.40 17.03
C GLY A 113 -7.80 -0.63 15.56
N VAL A 114 -8.70 -1.32 14.87
CA VAL A 114 -8.55 -1.69 13.45
C VAL A 114 -9.85 -1.42 12.70
N ALA A 115 -9.71 -1.07 11.43
CA ALA A 115 -10.81 -1.17 10.48
C ALA A 115 -10.90 -2.62 10.00
N VAL A 116 -12.10 -3.15 9.93
CA VAL A 116 -12.42 -4.47 9.39
C VAL A 116 -13.27 -4.23 8.16
N ILE A 117 -12.85 -4.83 7.04
CA ILE A 117 -13.58 -4.76 5.77
C ILE A 117 -13.92 -6.20 5.41
N ALA A 118 -15.20 -6.53 5.39
CA ALA A 118 -15.66 -7.79 4.81
C ALA A 118 -15.66 -7.64 3.29
N ILE A 119 -15.06 -8.59 2.60
CA ILE A 119 -14.89 -8.62 1.15
C ILE A 119 -15.41 -9.95 0.60
N ASP A 120 -15.79 -9.96 -0.67
CA ASP A 120 -15.98 -11.19 -1.45
C ASP A 120 -14.63 -11.54 -2.14
N PRO A 121 -13.90 -12.58 -1.70
CA PRO A 121 -12.54 -12.83 -2.18
C PRO A 121 -12.43 -13.03 -3.69
N ASP A 122 -13.44 -13.66 -4.30
CA ASP A 122 -13.46 -13.97 -5.73
C ASP A 122 -13.72 -12.71 -6.57
N ARG A 123 -14.62 -11.84 -6.11
CA ARG A 123 -14.91 -10.58 -6.79
C ARG A 123 -13.83 -9.54 -6.57
N GLU A 124 -13.20 -9.53 -5.40
CA GLU A 124 -12.20 -8.54 -5.01
C GLU A 124 -10.95 -8.60 -5.90
N LYS A 125 -10.66 -9.76 -6.48
CA LYS A 125 -9.61 -9.96 -7.48
C LYS A 125 -9.72 -9.03 -8.69
N TYR A 126 -10.94 -8.66 -9.06
CA TYR A 126 -11.23 -7.77 -10.19
C TYR A 126 -11.45 -6.31 -9.75
N PHE A 127 -11.24 -5.99 -8.47
CA PHE A 127 -11.34 -4.65 -7.92
C PHE A 127 -10.04 -4.19 -7.25
N SER A 128 -9.81 -4.53 -5.98
CA SER A 128 -8.63 -4.05 -5.23
C SER A 128 -7.44 -5.00 -5.24
N ASP A 129 -7.66 -6.24 -5.70
CA ASP A 129 -6.69 -7.32 -5.83
C ASP A 129 -5.71 -7.41 -4.64
N PRO A 130 -6.21 -7.70 -3.43
CA PRO A 130 -5.37 -7.85 -2.24
C PRO A 130 -4.46 -9.08 -2.33
N GLU A 131 -4.84 -10.10 -3.12
CA GLU A 131 -4.00 -11.27 -3.41
C GLU A 131 -2.64 -10.86 -4.03
N ALA A 132 -2.65 -9.94 -5.00
CA ALA A 132 -1.42 -9.43 -5.59
C ALA A 132 -0.53 -8.62 -4.61
N LYS A 133 -1.10 -8.16 -3.49
CA LYS A 133 -0.42 -7.36 -2.46
C LYS A 133 0.08 -8.18 -1.27
N LEU A 134 -0.15 -9.50 -1.27
CA LEU A 134 0.34 -10.39 -0.22
C LEU A 134 1.87 -10.33 -0.09
N VAL A 135 2.34 -10.48 1.15
CA VAL A 135 3.77 -10.63 1.44
C VAL A 135 4.25 -11.94 0.84
N LYS A 136 5.25 -11.87 -0.04
CA LYS A 136 5.89 -13.03 -0.69
C LYS A 136 7.32 -13.23 -0.20
N TYR A 137 7.96 -12.16 0.26
CA TYR A 137 9.31 -12.21 0.81
C TYR A 137 9.37 -11.41 2.10
N ARG A 138 10.02 -11.94 3.13
CA ARG A 138 10.22 -11.28 4.42
C ARG A 138 11.64 -11.49 4.91
N ILE A 139 12.28 -10.39 5.33
CA ILE A 139 13.61 -10.43 5.94
C ILE A 139 13.44 -10.31 7.46
N ASN A 140 13.63 -11.41 8.17
CA ASN A 140 13.63 -11.48 9.64
C ASN A 140 14.99 -11.98 10.18
N ASP A 141 15.18 -11.94 11.49
CA ASP A 141 16.44 -12.38 12.13
C ASP A 141 16.84 -13.81 11.74
N GLU A 142 15.86 -14.72 11.63
CA GLU A 142 16.10 -16.11 11.26
C GLU A 142 16.63 -16.24 9.82
N SER A 143 16.03 -15.53 8.87
CA SER A 143 16.45 -15.51 7.47
C SER A 143 17.87 -14.99 7.32
N VAL A 144 18.20 -13.88 8.01
CA VAL A 144 19.55 -13.30 7.98
C VAL A 144 20.57 -14.27 8.57
N ARG A 145 20.23 -14.91 9.69
CA ARG A 145 21.10 -15.90 10.33
C ARG A 145 21.38 -17.08 9.40
N LYS A 146 20.36 -17.65 8.76
CA LYS A 146 20.50 -18.76 7.82
C LYS A 146 21.38 -18.40 6.61
N ILE A 147 21.18 -17.21 6.05
CA ILE A 147 22.00 -16.72 4.92
C ILE A 147 23.47 -16.55 5.36
N GLN A 148 23.70 -16.05 6.57
CA GLN A 148 25.05 -15.90 7.12
C GLN A 148 25.74 -17.25 7.36
N GLU A 149 25.02 -18.25 7.89
CA GLU A 149 25.54 -19.60 8.12
C GLU A 149 25.95 -20.31 6.81
N GLY A 150 25.27 -19.99 5.70
CA GLY A 150 25.59 -20.53 4.38
C GLY A 150 26.94 -20.08 3.79
N ASN A 151 27.54 -18.98 4.28
CA ASN A 151 28.82 -18.40 3.79
C ASN A 151 28.92 -18.16 2.26
N LEU A 152 27.80 -18.22 1.53
CA LEU A 152 27.72 -18.00 0.08
C LEU A 152 27.57 -16.52 -0.28
N VAL A 153 27.02 -15.72 0.65
CA VAL A 153 26.73 -14.30 0.44
C VAL A 153 27.82 -13.44 1.09
N PRO A 154 28.49 -12.55 0.33
CA PRO A 154 29.54 -11.68 0.87
C PRO A 154 29.03 -10.71 1.94
N GLU A 155 29.90 -10.32 2.88
CA GLU A 155 29.55 -9.40 3.99
C GLU A 155 28.98 -8.05 3.50
N LYS A 156 29.43 -7.58 2.33
CA LYS A 156 28.91 -6.38 1.66
C LYS A 156 27.41 -6.52 1.36
N VAL A 157 26.97 -7.67 0.86
CA VAL A 157 25.56 -7.95 0.54
C VAL A 157 24.78 -8.24 1.83
N LEU A 158 25.34 -9.02 2.75
CA LEU A 158 24.75 -9.26 4.08
C LEU A 158 24.44 -7.95 4.82
N THR A 159 25.31 -6.95 4.73
CA THR A 159 25.08 -5.63 5.31
C THR A 159 23.84 -4.95 4.70
N ARG A 160 23.60 -5.10 3.40
CA ARG A 160 22.41 -4.55 2.73
C ARG A 160 21.13 -5.32 3.11
N ILE A 161 21.23 -6.63 3.29
CA ILE A 161 20.14 -7.47 3.81
C ILE A 161 19.77 -7.03 5.24
N ARG A 162 20.75 -6.90 6.14
CA ARG A 162 20.54 -6.45 7.53
C ARG A 162 19.92 -5.05 7.63
N LYS A 163 20.20 -4.14 6.69
CA LYS A 163 19.54 -2.82 6.64
C LYS A 163 18.05 -2.90 6.33
N ASN A 164 17.60 -4.02 5.77
CA ASN A 164 16.21 -4.29 5.43
C ASN A 164 15.59 -5.31 6.41
N LEU A 165 16.13 -5.46 7.61
CA LEU A 165 15.52 -6.28 8.67
C LEU A 165 14.09 -5.79 8.97
N ASP A 166 13.21 -6.74 9.23
CA ASP A 166 11.78 -6.55 9.49
C ASP A 166 11.02 -5.88 8.34
N ARG A 167 11.49 -6.07 7.11
CA ARG A 167 10.78 -5.64 5.90
C ARG A 167 10.17 -6.80 5.15
N SER A 168 8.97 -6.55 4.67
CA SER A 168 8.17 -7.45 3.84
C SER A 168 7.98 -6.88 2.43
N TYR A 169 7.94 -7.76 1.44
CA TYR A 169 7.86 -7.42 0.02
C TYR A 169 6.84 -8.30 -0.70
N SER A 170 6.01 -7.69 -1.53
CA SER A 170 5.03 -8.40 -2.38
C SER A 170 5.55 -8.74 -3.77
N SER A 171 6.72 -8.22 -4.16
CA SER A 171 7.33 -8.49 -5.46
C SER A 171 8.85 -8.64 -5.39
N LEU A 172 9.38 -9.50 -6.26
CA LEU A 172 10.81 -9.76 -6.36
C LEU A 172 11.57 -8.49 -6.77
N SER A 173 11.04 -7.77 -7.76
CA SER A 173 11.66 -6.53 -8.24
C SER A 173 11.81 -5.47 -7.14
N ARG A 174 10.86 -5.41 -6.19
CA ARG A 174 10.98 -4.48 -5.05
C ARG A 174 12.06 -4.91 -4.08
N LEU A 175 12.15 -6.20 -3.78
CA LEU A 175 13.22 -6.77 -2.95
C LEU A 175 14.59 -6.48 -3.57
N GLU A 176 14.77 -6.77 -4.87
CA GLU A 176 16.02 -6.51 -5.59
C GLU A 176 16.43 -5.03 -5.53
N LEU A 177 15.47 -4.13 -5.75
CA LEU A 177 15.70 -2.68 -5.72
C LEU A 177 16.18 -2.22 -4.34
N GLU A 178 15.58 -2.73 -3.26
CA GLU A 178 15.90 -2.34 -1.88
C GLU A 178 17.21 -2.97 -1.37
N LEU A 179 17.56 -4.14 -1.89
CA LEU A 179 18.88 -4.73 -1.70
C LEU A 179 19.96 -4.05 -2.56
N GLY A 180 19.58 -3.32 -3.60
CA GLY A 180 20.48 -2.59 -4.47
C GLY A 180 21.52 -3.48 -5.14
N LEU A 181 21.12 -4.69 -5.54
CA LEU A 181 22.00 -5.67 -6.20
C LEU A 181 22.23 -5.28 -7.66
N ASP A 182 23.48 -5.34 -8.12
CA ASP A 182 23.82 -5.26 -9.54
C ASP A 182 23.52 -6.59 -10.27
N ASP A 183 23.59 -6.60 -11.60
CA ASP A 183 23.20 -7.77 -12.41
C ASP A 183 24.05 -9.03 -12.13
N GLU A 184 25.33 -8.84 -11.75
CA GLU A 184 26.21 -9.94 -11.35
C GLU A 184 25.83 -10.47 -9.96
N GLU A 185 25.67 -9.58 -8.98
CA GLU A 185 25.24 -9.90 -7.61
C GLU A 185 23.88 -10.61 -7.61
N LYS A 186 22.94 -10.20 -8.47
CA LYS A 186 21.65 -10.87 -8.65
C LYS A 186 21.81 -12.31 -9.12
N THR A 187 22.62 -12.52 -10.16
CA THR A 187 22.82 -13.85 -10.73
C THR A 187 23.48 -14.81 -9.73
N LEU A 188 24.40 -14.30 -8.91
CA LEU A 188 25.18 -15.10 -7.97
C LEU A 188 24.47 -15.36 -6.65
N PHE A 189 23.81 -14.36 -6.06
CA PHE A 189 23.39 -14.40 -4.65
C PHE A 189 21.87 -14.44 -4.47
N LEU A 190 21.08 -13.95 -5.44
CA LEU A 190 19.64 -13.88 -5.30
C LEU A 190 19.00 -15.26 -5.06
N PRO A 191 19.38 -16.35 -5.77
CA PRO A 191 18.79 -17.67 -5.52
C PRO A 191 18.97 -18.15 -4.07
N GLU A 192 20.14 -17.89 -3.48
CA GLU A 192 20.43 -18.28 -2.10
C GLU A 192 19.69 -17.40 -1.08
N ILE A 193 19.55 -16.10 -1.38
CA ILE A 193 18.76 -15.19 -0.55
C ILE A 193 17.29 -15.64 -0.54
N LEU A 194 16.71 -15.88 -1.72
CA LEU A 194 15.30 -16.24 -1.88
C LEU A 194 14.90 -17.49 -1.09
N LYS A 195 15.77 -18.50 -1.06
CA LYS A 195 15.58 -19.72 -0.28
C LYS A 195 15.29 -19.47 1.22
N HIS A 196 15.74 -18.34 1.76
CA HIS A 196 15.59 -17.99 3.16
C HIS A 196 14.64 -16.83 3.44
N VAL A 197 14.31 -16.03 2.43
CA VAL A 197 13.38 -14.89 2.59
C VAL A 197 12.01 -15.15 1.99
N GLU A 198 11.82 -16.17 1.16
CA GLU A 198 10.49 -16.55 0.67
C GLU A 198 9.55 -16.85 1.84
N PHE A 199 8.36 -16.26 1.78
CA PHE A 199 7.33 -16.37 2.79
C PHE A 199 6.10 -17.02 2.17
N ALA A 200 5.75 -18.21 2.65
CA ALA A 200 4.53 -18.90 2.23
C ALA A 200 3.31 -18.14 2.78
N ASN A 201 2.44 -17.69 1.88
CA ASN A 201 1.24 -16.93 2.22
C ASN A 201 0.01 -17.56 1.57
N GLY A 202 -1.16 -17.35 2.18
CA GLY A 202 -2.45 -17.80 1.67
C GLY A 202 -3.35 -16.61 1.33
N TYR A 203 -4.29 -16.83 0.43
CA TYR A 203 -5.39 -15.91 0.18
C TYR A 203 -6.71 -16.58 0.55
N LEU A 204 -7.73 -15.77 0.84
CA LEU A 204 -9.07 -16.25 1.19
C LEU A 204 -9.78 -16.78 -0.05
N SER A 205 -10.59 -17.82 0.14
CA SER A 205 -11.59 -18.32 -0.78
C SER A 205 -13.00 -18.05 -0.23
N GLY A 206 -14.03 -18.17 -1.08
CA GLY A 206 -15.42 -17.88 -0.68
C GLY A 206 -15.99 -18.76 0.46
N GLU A 207 -15.33 -19.87 0.79
CA GLU A 207 -15.72 -20.76 1.90
C GLU A 207 -14.88 -20.53 3.18
N ASP A 208 -13.88 -19.65 3.14
CA ASP A 208 -13.00 -19.42 4.29
C ASP A 208 -13.62 -18.46 5.31
N GLU A 209 -13.54 -18.83 6.58
CA GLU A 209 -13.94 -17.99 7.73
C GLU A 209 -12.75 -17.20 8.32
N GLY A 210 -11.64 -17.13 7.58
CA GLY A 210 -10.39 -16.48 8.00
C GLY A 210 -10.36 -14.97 7.77
N VAL A 211 -9.28 -14.34 8.23
CA VAL A 211 -9.05 -12.90 8.06
C VAL A 211 -7.68 -12.61 7.48
N LEU A 212 -7.63 -11.68 6.53
CA LEU A 212 -6.37 -11.12 6.07
C LEU A 212 -5.91 -10.01 7.00
N VAL A 213 -4.69 -10.15 7.51
CA VAL A 213 -4.08 -9.18 8.42
C VAL A 213 -2.97 -8.43 7.70
N SER A 214 -3.02 -7.10 7.74
CA SER A 214 -1.94 -6.29 7.18
C SER A 214 -0.61 -6.58 7.88
N ASP A 215 0.49 -6.60 7.14
CA ASP A 215 1.85 -6.92 7.60
C ASP A 215 2.22 -6.24 8.94
N ARG A 216 2.07 -4.92 9.02
CA ARG A 216 2.38 -4.16 10.23
C ARG A 216 1.45 -4.45 11.41
N LEU A 217 0.21 -4.87 11.14
CA LEU A 217 -0.73 -5.27 12.19
C LEU A 217 -0.38 -6.66 12.70
N SER A 218 0.02 -7.58 11.81
CA SER A 218 0.53 -8.91 12.16
C SER A 218 1.77 -8.79 13.05
N ASP A 219 2.74 -7.95 12.69
CA ASP A 219 3.95 -7.72 13.50
C ASP A 219 3.62 -7.10 14.86
N PHE A 220 2.70 -6.13 14.89
CA PHE A 220 2.26 -5.51 16.13
C PHE A 220 1.59 -6.53 17.04
N LEU A 221 0.58 -7.25 16.55
CA LEU A 221 -0.16 -8.24 17.34
C LEU A 221 0.66 -9.51 17.61
N ARG A 222 1.80 -9.71 16.94
CA ARG A 222 2.64 -10.91 16.98
C ARG A 222 1.86 -12.17 16.60
N ILE A 223 1.10 -12.07 15.52
CA ILE A 223 0.29 -13.17 14.96
C ILE A 223 0.78 -13.51 13.56
N GLY A 224 0.84 -14.79 13.23
CA GLY A 224 1.17 -15.32 11.92
C GLY A 224 0.06 -16.20 11.33
N ILE A 225 0.33 -16.80 10.18
CA ILE A 225 -0.59 -17.74 9.52
C ILE A 225 -0.81 -18.95 10.42
N GLY A 226 -2.07 -19.32 10.63
CA GLY A 226 -2.47 -20.41 11.53
C GLY A 226 -2.67 -20.00 12.99
N ASP A 227 -2.36 -18.75 13.35
CA ASP A 227 -2.79 -18.18 14.63
C ASP A 227 -4.26 -17.74 14.55
N SER A 228 -4.76 -17.17 15.65
CA SER A 228 -6.09 -16.57 15.69
C SER A 228 -6.02 -15.15 16.22
N VAL A 229 -6.87 -14.28 15.66
CA VAL A 229 -7.09 -12.93 16.14
C VAL A 229 -8.47 -12.83 16.77
N ILE A 230 -8.55 -12.16 17.92
CA ILE A 230 -9.82 -11.87 18.58
C ILE A 230 -10.25 -10.47 18.15
N LEU A 231 -11.41 -10.35 17.51
CA LEU A 231 -12.03 -9.06 17.18
C LEU A 231 -13.10 -8.74 18.21
N MET A 232 -12.97 -7.60 18.88
CA MET A 232 -13.91 -7.11 19.89
C MET A 232 -14.54 -5.81 19.41
N GLY A 233 -15.84 -5.82 19.20
CA GLY A 233 -16.60 -4.68 18.71
C GLY A 233 -17.83 -4.38 19.58
N GLN A 234 -18.59 -3.38 19.13
CA GLN A 234 -19.93 -3.13 19.65
C GLN A 234 -20.94 -3.71 18.67
N GLY A 235 -21.79 -4.60 19.18
CA GLY A 235 -22.98 -5.09 18.51
C GLY A 235 -24.15 -4.11 18.61
N TYR A 236 -25.30 -4.54 18.10
CA TYR A 236 -26.54 -3.76 18.10
C TYR A 236 -26.91 -3.29 19.53
N HIS A 237 -27.24 -2.01 19.69
CA HIS A 237 -27.52 -1.35 20.98
C HIS A 237 -26.39 -1.35 22.02
N GLY A 238 -25.12 -1.41 21.59
CA GLY A 238 -23.97 -1.21 22.49
C GLY A 238 -23.60 -2.45 23.31
N VAL A 239 -24.16 -3.61 22.98
CA VAL A 239 -23.75 -4.90 23.55
C VAL A 239 -22.35 -5.24 23.03
N SER A 240 -21.44 -5.68 23.89
CA SER A 240 -20.11 -6.13 23.44
C SER A 240 -20.25 -7.41 22.62
N ALA A 241 -19.61 -7.44 21.45
CA ALA A 241 -19.51 -8.63 20.60
C ALA A 241 -18.03 -8.98 20.42
N ALA A 242 -17.69 -10.27 20.52
CA ALA A 242 -16.35 -10.76 20.27
C ALA A 242 -16.40 -12.01 19.39
N GLY A 243 -15.50 -12.08 18.41
CA GLY A 243 -15.30 -13.24 17.54
C GLY A 243 -13.82 -13.62 17.49
N ILE A 244 -13.55 -14.90 17.25
CA ILE A 244 -12.20 -15.45 17.08
C ILE A 244 -12.10 -15.90 15.63
N PHE A 245 -11.11 -15.41 14.90
CA PHE A 245 -10.93 -15.67 13.48
C PHE A 245 -9.52 -16.21 13.20
N PRO A 246 -9.37 -17.26 12.37
CA PRO A 246 -8.06 -17.74 11.94
C PRO A 246 -7.40 -16.73 10.99
N VAL A 247 -6.08 -16.61 11.08
CA VAL A 247 -5.23 -15.74 10.24
C VAL A 247 -4.60 -16.54 9.11
#